data_AF-A0A3C0BGG7-F1
#
_entry.id   AF-A0A3C0BGG7-F1
#
_cell.length_a   1.000
_cell.length_b   1.000
_cell.length_c   1.000
_cell.angle_alpha   90.00
_cell.angle_beta   90.00
_cell.angle_gamma   90.00
#
_symmetry.space_group_name_H-M   'P 1'
#
loop_
_entity.id
_entity.type
_entity.pdbx_description
1 polymer ?
#
loop_
_entity_poly.entity_id
_entity_poly.type
_entity_poly.pdbx_seq_one_letter_code
_entity_poly.pdbx_strand_id
1 'polypeptide(L)'
;AAGFTDASGGIAAGDGKAALEIASIRNTQVMIGRNRTFDDYFADTVTNVGLKGEQAETQTKNQNAIMADLRNMRDSISGVNIDEELADIIKFQHGYNAAASFIKTWNEMLDTIINRLGV
;
A
#
# COMPACT_ATOMS: atom_id res chain seq x y z
N ALA A 1 26.61 9.16 -50.17
CA ALA A 1 25.68 8.77 -51.25
C ALA A 1 24.86 7.59 -50.74
N ALA A 2 23.53 7.69 -50.72
CA ALA A 2 22.61 6.65 -50.23
C ALA A 2 21.98 5.88 -51.40
N GLY A 3 22.75 5.67 -52.46
CA GLY A 3 22.31 5.10 -53.71
C GLY A 3 22.82 3.69 -53.91
N PHE A 4 21.99 2.83 -54.49
CA PHE A 4 22.44 1.51 -54.92
C PHE A 4 23.34 1.66 -56.14
N THR A 5 24.37 0.80 -56.27
CA THR A 5 25.23 0.78 -57.44
C THR A 5 24.44 0.29 -58.65
N ASP A 6 24.48 1.04 -59.75
CA ASP A 6 24.01 0.54 -61.05
C ASP A 6 24.92 -0.60 -61.55
N ALA A 7 24.49 -1.34 -62.59
CA ALA A 7 25.26 -2.42 -63.23
C ALA A 7 26.66 -2.00 -63.72
N SER A 8 26.91 -0.68 -63.80
CA SER A 8 28.17 -0.05 -64.18
C SER A 8 29.07 0.35 -62.98
N GLY A 9 28.68 0.05 -61.74
CA GLY A 9 29.45 0.37 -60.52
C GLY A 9 29.42 1.84 -60.10
N GLY A 10 28.70 2.70 -60.82
CA GLY A 10 28.47 4.10 -60.48
C GLY A 10 27.33 4.26 -59.47
N ILE A 11 27.48 5.18 -58.51
CA ILE A 11 26.41 5.61 -57.61
C ILE A 11 25.82 6.91 -58.19
N ALA A 12 24.54 6.90 -58.56
CA ALA A 12 23.88 8.10 -59.05
C ALA A 12 23.79 9.17 -57.95
N ALA A 13 24.31 10.36 -58.22
CA ALA A 13 24.20 11.49 -57.31
C ALA A 13 22.72 11.87 -57.16
N GLY A 14 22.17 11.72 -55.94
CA GLY A 14 20.75 11.93 -55.64
C GLY A 14 19.90 10.67 -55.50
N ASP A 15 20.49 9.47 -55.64
CA ASP A 15 19.76 8.23 -55.34
C ASP A 15 19.51 8.09 -53.83
N GLY A 16 18.23 8.13 -53.46
CA GLY A 16 17.71 7.98 -52.10
C GLY A 16 17.03 6.63 -51.85
N LYS A 17 17.15 5.67 -52.79
CA LYS A 17 16.52 4.35 -52.64
C LYS A 17 16.94 3.61 -51.38
N ALA A 18 18.21 3.72 -50.94
CA ALA A 18 18.61 3.09 -49.68
C ALA A 18 17.90 3.71 -48.46
N ALA A 19 17.65 5.02 -48.49
CA ALA A 19 16.86 5.68 -47.44
C ALA A 19 15.38 5.26 -47.49
N LEU A 20 14.83 5.04 -48.69
CA LEU A 20 13.47 4.52 -48.86
C LEU A 20 13.32 3.07 -48.35
N GLU A 21 14.31 2.22 -48.59
CA GLU A 21 14.33 0.85 -48.04
C GLU A 21 14.47 0.85 -46.51
N ILE A 22 15.31 1.73 -45.94
CA ILE A 22 15.38 1.86 -44.49
C ILE A 22 14.06 2.37 -43.91
N ALA A 23 13.37 3.28 -44.60
CA ALA A 23 12.04 3.74 -44.19
C ALA A 23 10.97 2.63 -44.35
N SER A 24 11.08 1.78 -45.37
CA SER A 24 10.16 0.68 -45.62
C SER A 24 10.23 -0.38 -44.52
N ILE A 25 11.42 -0.59 -43.92
CA ILE A 25 11.64 -1.55 -42.85
C ILE A 25 10.64 -1.39 -41.69
N ARG A 26 10.24 -0.16 -41.38
CA ARG A 26 9.24 0.15 -40.35
C ARG A 26 7.94 -0.66 -40.52
N ASN A 27 7.48 -0.77 -41.77
CA ASN A 27 6.24 -1.45 -42.15
C ASN A 27 6.47 -2.90 -42.61
N THR A 28 7.73 -3.33 -42.76
CA THR A 28 8.04 -4.72 -43.09
C THR A 28 7.96 -5.61 -41.86
N GLN A 29 7.51 -6.85 -42.06
CA GLN A 29 7.44 -7.84 -41.00
C GLN A 29 8.81 -8.45 -40.76
N VAL A 30 9.61 -7.80 -39.92
CA VAL A 30 10.96 -8.27 -39.54
C VAL A 30 11.06 -8.67 -38.07
N MET A 31 10.09 -8.28 -37.25
CA MET A 31 10.06 -8.56 -35.82
C MET A 31 9.33 -9.88 -35.52
N ILE A 32 9.82 -10.60 -34.49
CA ILE A 32 9.31 -11.89 -33.99
C ILE A 32 9.02 -12.89 -35.12
N GLY A 33 10.01 -13.70 -35.48
CA GLY A 33 9.82 -14.74 -36.50
C GLY A 33 9.42 -14.20 -37.88
N ARG A 34 9.64 -12.91 -38.15
CA ARG A 34 9.25 -12.17 -39.37
C ARG A 34 7.74 -12.06 -39.58
N ASN A 35 6.97 -12.04 -38.50
CA ASN A 35 5.51 -11.98 -38.56
C ASN A 35 4.91 -10.65 -38.06
N ARG A 36 5.71 -9.76 -37.45
CA ARG A 36 5.25 -8.46 -36.94
C ARG A 36 6.09 -7.31 -37.48
N THR A 37 5.46 -6.16 -37.67
CA THR A 37 6.16 -4.91 -37.99
C THR A 37 6.83 -4.33 -36.73
N PHE A 38 7.70 -3.34 -36.91
CA PHE A 38 8.29 -2.63 -35.77
C PHE A 38 7.24 -1.87 -34.97
N ASP A 39 6.28 -1.24 -35.65
CA ASP A 39 5.21 -0.47 -35.00
C ASP A 39 4.30 -1.40 -34.16
N ASP A 40 3.95 -2.59 -34.67
CA ASP A 40 3.14 -3.57 -33.92
C ASP A 40 3.85 -4.05 -32.65
N TYR A 41 5.15 -4.37 -32.76
CA TYR A 41 5.94 -4.83 -31.62
C TYR A 41 6.12 -3.73 -30.57
N PHE A 42 6.35 -2.50 -31.01
CA PHE A 42 6.44 -1.35 -30.12
C PHE A 42 5.10 -1.10 -29.39
N ALA A 43 3.99 -1.08 -30.13
CA ALA A 43 2.65 -0.89 -29.56
C ALA A 43 2.31 -1.98 -28.54
N ASP A 44 2.58 -3.25 -28.85
CA ASP A 44 2.38 -4.38 -27.93
C ASP A 44 3.25 -4.24 -26.68
N THR A 45 4.52 -3.88 -26.83
CA THR A 45 5.42 -3.70 -25.68
C THR A 45 4.94 -2.57 -24.75
N VAL A 46 4.57 -1.41 -25.31
CA VAL A 46 4.02 -0.29 -24.54
C VAL A 46 2.73 -0.68 -23.84
N THR A 47 1.84 -1.39 -24.54
CA THR A 47 0.58 -1.88 -23.97
C THR A 47 0.83 -2.84 -22.81
N ASN A 48 1.76 -3.79 -22.97
CA ASN A 48 2.14 -4.73 -21.91
C ASN A 48 2.70 -4.02 -20.67
N VAL A 49 3.52 -2.97 -20.86
CA VAL A 49 4.03 -2.17 -19.73
C VAL A 49 2.89 -1.41 -19.05
N GLY A 50 1.99 -0.80 -19.82
CA GLY A 50 0.81 -0.10 -19.29
C GLY A 50 -0.09 -1.01 -18.46
N LEU A 51 -0.43 -2.18 -19.00
CA LEU A 51 -1.25 -3.18 -18.31
C LEU A 51 -0.60 -3.69 -17.03
N LYS A 52 0.71 -3.96 -17.05
CA LYS A 52 1.46 -4.37 -15.85
C LYS A 52 1.47 -3.27 -14.78
N GLY A 53 1.59 -2.01 -15.20
CA GLY A 53 1.52 -0.86 -14.30
C GLY A 53 0.15 -0.76 -13.62
N GLU A 54 -0.93 -0.82 -14.40
CA GLU A 54 -2.30 -0.80 -13.88
C GLU A 54 -2.59 -1.99 -12.94
N GLN A 55 -2.13 -3.18 -13.31
CA GLN A 55 -2.25 -4.37 -12.49
C GLN A 55 -1.52 -4.22 -11.15
N ALA A 56 -0.30 -3.68 -11.17
CA ALA A 56 0.48 -3.44 -9.95
C ALA A 56 -0.22 -2.42 -9.04
N GLU A 57 -0.73 -1.31 -9.59
CA GLU A 57 -1.47 -0.31 -8.83
C GLU A 57 -2.72 -0.90 -8.16
N THR A 58 -3.50 -1.67 -8.92
CA THR A 58 -4.70 -2.35 -8.42
C THR A 58 -4.35 -3.36 -7.32
N GLN A 59 -3.28 -4.13 -7.51
CA GLN A 59 -2.80 -5.09 -6.52
C GLN A 59 -2.37 -4.39 -5.23
N THR A 60 -1.65 -3.26 -5.32
CA THR A 60 -1.27 -2.46 -4.14
C THR A 60 -2.49 -1.91 -3.41
N LYS A 61 -3.50 -1.38 -4.12
CA LYS A 61 -4.75 -0.92 -3.51
C LYS A 61 -5.46 -2.04 -2.75
N ASN A 62 -5.56 -3.22 -3.36
CA ASN A 62 -6.18 -4.40 -2.73
C ASN A 62 -5.41 -4.86 -1.49
N GLN A 63 -4.07 -4.93 -1.56
CA GLN A 63 -3.24 -5.30 -0.41
C GLN A 63 -3.36 -4.29 0.73
N ASN A 64 -3.42 -3.00 0.43
CA ASN A 64 -3.63 -1.95 1.44
C ASN A 64 -5.00 -2.09 2.11
N ALA A 65 -6.05 -2.39 1.35
CA ALA A 65 -7.39 -2.63 1.90
C ALA A 65 -7.40 -3.85 2.84
N ILE A 66 -6.79 -4.97 2.43
CA ILE A 66 -6.65 -6.17 3.27
C ILE A 66 -5.85 -5.85 4.54
N MET A 67 -4.75 -5.11 4.41
CA MET A 67 -3.93 -4.72 5.56
C MET A 67 -4.69 -3.83 6.55
N ALA A 68 -5.51 -2.90 6.05
CA ALA A 68 -6.37 -2.07 6.89
C ALA A 68 -7.42 -2.93 7.63
N ASP A 69 -8.05 -3.88 6.94
CA ASP A 69 -9.03 -4.78 7.54
C ASP A 69 -8.41 -5.67 8.63
N LEU A 70 -7.24 -6.24 8.35
CA LEU A 70 -6.48 -7.02 9.35
C LEU A 70 -6.05 -6.18 10.56
N ARG A 71 -5.68 -4.91 10.35
CA ARG A 71 -5.39 -3.98 11.45
C ARG A 71 -6.63 -3.71 12.29
N ASN A 72 -7.78 -3.46 11.64
CA ASN A 72 -9.04 -3.26 12.35
C ASN A 72 -9.46 -4.51 13.15
N MET A 73 -9.30 -5.71 12.58
CA MET A 73 -9.55 -6.97 13.31
C MET A 73 -8.61 -7.11 14.51
N ARG A 74 -7.32 -6.83 14.33
CA ARG A 74 -6.34 -6.86 15.42
C ARG A 74 -6.72 -5.86 16.51
N ASP A 75 -7.07 -4.64 16.14
CA ASP A 75 -7.44 -3.58 17.08
C ASP A 75 -8.82 -3.85 17.71
N SER A 76 -9.70 -4.63 17.07
CA SER A 76 -10.95 -5.07 17.71
C SER A 76 -10.73 -6.15 18.78
N ILE A 77 -9.69 -6.97 18.65
CA ILE A 77 -9.38 -8.05 19.62
C ILE A 77 -8.43 -7.57 20.71
N SER A 78 -7.44 -6.77 20.32
CA SER A 78 -6.32 -6.34 21.16
C SER A 78 -6.35 -4.84 21.46
N GLY A 79 -7.32 -4.12 20.92
CA GLY A 79 -7.51 -2.70 21.22
C GLY A 79 -8.10 -2.56 22.61
N VAL A 80 -7.40 -1.78 23.41
CA VAL A 80 -7.87 -1.29 24.69
C VAL A 80 -8.70 -0.06 24.42
N ASN A 81 -9.97 -0.08 24.83
CA ASN A 81 -10.80 1.10 24.79
C ASN A 81 -10.50 1.97 26.02
N ILE A 82 -9.78 3.08 25.81
CA ILE A 82 -9.34 3.99 26.86
C ILE A 82 -10.52 4.51 27.70
N ASP A 83 -11.70 4.65 27.10
CA ASP A 83 -12.89 5.10 27.81
C ASP A 83 -13.42 4.02 28.77
N GLU A 84 -13.33 2.74 28.39
CA GLU A 84 -13.67 1.61 29.25
C GLU A 84 -12.65 1.44 30.39
N GLU A 85 -11.35 1.54 30.09
CA GLU A 85 -10.32 1.52 31.13
C GLU A 85 -10.45 2.70 32.08
N LEU A 86 -10.79 3.90 31.58
CA LEU A 86 -11.03 5.07 32.43
C LEU A 86 -12.26 4.88 33.31
N ALA A 87 -13.34 4.30 32.78
CA ALA A 87 -14.54 3.97 33.56
C ALA A 87 -14.21 2.97 34.68
N ASP A 88 -13.41 1.94 34.38
CA ASP A 88 -12.95 0.98 35.37
C ASP A 88 -12.02 1.62 36.41
N ILE A 89 -11.10 2.49 36.00
CA ILE A 89 -10.27 3.27 36.94
C ILE A 89 -11.14 4.12 37.86
N ILE A 90 -12.13 4.85 37.33
CA ILE A 90 -13.05 5.66 38.14
C ILE A 90 -13.85 4.79 39.12
N LYS A 91 -14.33 3.62 38.66
CA LYS A 91 -15.03 2.65 39.50
C LYS A 91 -14.13 2.14 40.64
N PHE A 92 -12.89 1.77 40.36
CA PHE A 92 -11.94 1.36 41.39
C PHE A 92 -11.57 2.50 42.35
N GLN A 93 -11.45 3.73 41.86
CA GLN A 93 -11.24 4.92 42.70
C GLN A 93 -12.42 5.16 43.65
N HIS A 94 -13.66 5.04 43.17
CA HIS A 94 -14.84 5.13 44.03
C HIS A 94 -14.89 4.01 45.08
N GLY A 95 -14.59 2.77 44.68
CA GLY A 95 -14.48 1.64 45.60
C GLY A 95 -13.41 1.86 46.68
N TYR A 96 -12.25 2.40 46.31
CA TYR A 96 -11.18 2.74 47.25
C TYR A 96 -11.62 3.82 48.24
N ASN A 97 -12.25 4.91 47.77
CA ASN A 97 -12.76 5.98 48.63
C ASN A 97 -13.84 5.47 49.59
N ALA A 98 -14.71 4.56 49.15
CA ALA A 98 -15.71 3.91 50.00
C ALA A 98 -15.07 3.03 51.07
N ALA A 99 -14.06 2.23 50.71
CA ALA A 99 -13.30 1.40 51.65
C ALA A 99 -12.53 2.26 52.68
N ALA A 100 -11.92 3.36 52.25
CA ALA A 100 -11.23 4.30 53.13
C ALA A 100 -12.20 4.94 54.13
N SER A 101 -13.39 5.32 53.67
CA SER A 101 -14.46 5.85 54.52
C SER A 101 -14.93 4.80 55.53
N PHE A 102 -15.11 3.55 55.11
CA PHE A 102 -15.49 2.45 56.00
C PHE A 102 -14.45 2.18 57.10
N ILE A 103 -13.16 2.16 56.73
CA ILE A 103 -12.05 2.01 57.69
C ILE A 103 -12.04 3.19 58.67
N LYS A 104 -12.29 4.41 58.19
CA LYS A 104 -12.40 5.58 59.06
C LYS A 104 -13.52 5.42 60.08
N THR A 105 -14.72 5.03 59.65
CA THR A 105 -15.85 4.78 60.56
C THR A 105 -15.54 3.66 61.55
N TRP A 106 -14.82 2.62 61.13
CA TRP A 106 -14.35 1.55 62.00
C TRP A 106 -13.37 2.04 63.07
N ASN A 107 -12.41 2.88 62.69
CA ASN A 107 -11.49 3.50 63.65
C ASN A 107 -12.25 4.39 64.64
N GLU A 108 -13.25 5.16 64.21
CA GLU A 108 -14.09 5.98 65.09
C GLU A 108 -14.91 5.12 66.07
N MET A 109 -15.42 3.95 65.63
CA MET A 109 -16.10 3.00 66.50
C MET A 109 -15.14 2.40 67.54
N LEU A 110 -13.94 1.96 67.12
CA LEU A 110 -12.92 1.43 68.02
C LEU A 110 -12.47 2.48 69.04
N ASP A 111 -12.27 3.72 68.61
CA ASP A 111 -11.92 4.83 69.49
C ASP A 111 -13.02 5.10 70.53
N THR A 112 -14.29 5.06 70.10
CA THR A 112 -15.43 5.22 71.02
C THR A 112 -15.50 4.09 72.05
N ILE A 113 -15.24 2.84 71.66
CA ILE A 113 -15.24 1.71 72.59
C ILE A 113 -14.06 1.81 73.57
N ILE A 114 -12.86 2.12 73.08
CA ILE A 114 -11.64 2.09 73.91
C ILE A 114 -11.54 3.32 74.82
N ASN A 115 -11.75 4.53 74.28
CA ASN A 115 -11.51 5.78 75.00
C ASN A 115 -12.76 6.33 75.71
N ARG A 116 -13.97 5.88 75.35
CA ARG A 116 -15.23 6.43 75.88
C ARG A 116 -15.99 5.49 76.81
N LEU A 117 -15.71 4.18 76.78
CA LEU A 117 -16.23 3.21 77.76
C LEU A 117 -15.19 2.77 78.80
N GLY A 118 -13.92 3.19 78.66
CA GLY A 118 -12.86 2.97 79.64
C GLY A 118 -12.83 4.04 80.74
N VAL A 119 -13.83 4.03 81.62
CA VAL A 119 -13.78 4.55 83.00
C VAL A 119 -14.40 3.51 83.91
#